data_AF-A0A3B1A6L3-F1
#
_entry.id   AF-A0A3B1A6L3-F1
#
_cell.length_a   1.000
_cell.length_b   1.000
_cell.length_c   1.000
_cell.angle_alpha   90.00
_cell.angle_beta   90.00
_cell.angle_gamma   90.00
#
_symmetry.space_group_name_H-M   'P 1'
#
loop_
_entity.id
_entity.type
_entity.pdbx_description
1 polymer ?
#
loop_
_entity_poly.entity_id
_entity_poly.type
_entity_poly.pdbx_seq_one_letter_code
_entity_poly.pdbx_strand_id
1 'polypeptide(L)'
;MSDQTDSLHSQVSHFVENEQHIQICAGDSKAFYAQQKFGERLDTKNHSGIINYEPTELVLTARCGTPLSEIENTLAEHNQMLAFEPPHFSEHSTFGGCLAAGISGPRRPFVGAVRDFTLGMKIINGKAEVLKFGGEVIKNVAGYDLSRLFVGSLGTLGLILDASVKVLPKPETEITLSFELTQRASISRINKLCLTNLPISASCFAGQQLRIRLSGTKIAIDAAKTRLGGELLEQHTAFWQNIKNHQHDFFNTDNRIWRISLSPSTPPLEIAGEQMNEWRGALRWLSSNESPEKIRALVAEHNGHATIFKNAQEDDLVFEPLGGKLHQLNMNVKLAMDPKGLFNQGTMYESF
;
A
#
# COMPACT_ATOMS: atom_id res chain seq x y z
N MET A 1 5.42 14.10 22.67
CA MET A 1 5.90 13.36 21.48
C MET A 1 7.34 13.77 21.23
N SER A 2 8.29 12.82 21.30
CA SER A 2 9.73 13.11 21.33
C SER A 2 10.38 12.76 19.99
N ASP A 3 11.16 13.70 19.46
CA ASP A 3 12.17 13.34 18.47
C ASP A 3 13.13 12.32 19.07
N GLN A 4 13.40 11.25 18.33
CA GLN A 4 14.28 10.15 18.75
C GLN A 4 15.36 9.90 17.70
N THR A 5 15.58 10.84 16.78
CA THR A 5 16.56 10.71 15.69
C THR A 5 17.91 10.25 16.23
N ASP A 6 18.45 10.92 17.24
CA ASP A 6 19.78 10.61 17.78
C ASP A 6 19.82 9.23 18.46
N SER A 7 18.77 8.87 19.20
CA SER A 7 18.67 7.56 19.85
C SER A 7 18.56 6.42 18.85
N LEU A 8 17.75 6.58 17.80
CA LEU A 8 17.62 5.60 16.71
C LEU A 8 18.92 5.49 15.92
N HIS A 9 19.59 6.62 15.66
CA HIS A 9 20.91 6.64 15.03
C HIS A 9 21.94 5.88 15.86
N SER A 10 22.07 6.16 17.16
CA SER A 10 23.00 5.43 18.03
C SER A 10 22.74 3.92 18.07
N GLN A 11 21.47 3.50 18.09
CA GLN A 11 21.11 2.08 18.01
C GLN A 11 21.53 1.46 16.66
N VAL A 12 21.23 2.12 15.54
CA VAL A 12 21.64 1.65 14.22
C VAL A 12 23.17 1.61 14.09
N SER A 13 23.89 2.62 14.59
CA SER A 13 25.37 2.61 14.61
C SER A 13 25.89 1.40 15.37
N HIS A 14 25.34 1.10 16.54
CA HIS A 14 25.72 -0.08 17.32
C HIS A 14 25.50 -1.38 16.55
N PHE A 15 24.35 -1.53 15.88
CA PHE A 15 24.08 -2.72 15.07
C PHE A 15 25.02 -2.82 13.85
N VAL A 16 25.35 -1.71 13.21
CA VAL A 16 26.27 -1.66 12.06
C VAL A 16 27.71 -2.00 12.45
N GLU A 17 28.16 -1.52 13.62
CA GLU A 17 29.48 -1.81 14.19
C GLU A 17 29.63 -3.29 14.56
N ASN A 18 28.56 -3.90 15.10
CA ASN A 18 28.56 -5.31 15.52
C ASN A 18 28.06 -6.29 14.46
N GLU A 19 27.73 -5.80 13.26
CA GLU A 19 27.16 -6.59 12.14
C GLU A 19 25.91 -7.39 12.53
N GLN A 20 25.08 -6.81 13.39
CA GLN A 20 23.86 -7.43 13.88
C GLN A 20 22.68 -7.14 12.95
N HIS A 21 21.91 -8.18 12.66
CA HIS A 21 20.69 -8.03 11.86
C HIS A 21 19.59 -7.35 12.68
N ILE A 22 18.83 -6.49 12.01
CA ILE A 22 17.83 -5.61 12.62
C ILE A 22 16.46 -5.95 12.05
N GLN A 23 15.50 -6.16 12.94
CA GLN A 23 14.08 -6.19 12.64
C GLN A 23 13.45 -4.83 13.00
N ILE A 24 13.21 -3.98 12.00
CA ILE A 24 12.49 -2.71 12.22
C ILE A 24 11.01 -3.02 12.48
N CYS A 25 10.51 -2.53 13.61
CA CYS A 25 9.12 -2.65 14.02
C CYS A 25 8.52 -1.32 14.51
N ALA A 26 7.20 -1.27 14.53
CA ALA A 26 6.43 -0.15 15.06
C ALA A 26 5.09 -0.69 15.58
N GLY A 27 3.98 -0.41 14.90
CA GLY A 27 2.66 -0.91 15.26
C GLY A 27 2.40 -2.39 14.97
N ASP A 28 3.31 -3.11 14.29
CA ASP A 28 3.23 -4.53 13.90
C ASP A 28 1.93 -5.01 13.24
N SER A 29 1.06 -4.08 12.84
CA SER A 29 -0.23 -4.32 12.15
C SER A 29 -0.15 -5.18 10.88
N LYS A 30 1.06 -5.36 10.33
CA LYS A 30 1.36 -6.05 9.07
C LYS A 30 2.38 -7.17 9.25
N ALA A 31 2.57 -7.66 10.48
CA ALA A 31 3.52 -8.75 10.75
C ALA A 31 3.19 -10.04 9.98
N PHE A 32 1.94 -10.23 9.58
CA PHE A 32 1.49 -11.35 8.73
C PHE A 32 1.99 -11.27 7.28
N TYR A 33 2.45 -10.10 6.83
CA TYR A 33 2.79 -9.84 5.43
C TYR A 33 4.30 -9.87 5.24
N ALA A 34 4.74 -10.53 4.17
CA ALA A 34 6.13 -10.83 3.83
C ALA A 34 6.68 -12.09 4.53
N GLN A 35 7.92 -12.47 4.20
CA GLN A 35 8.56 -13.62 4.87
C GLN A 35 8.87 -13.32 6.33
N GLN A 36 9.11 -14.39 7.10
CA GLN A 36 9.55 -14.28 8.48
C GLN A 36 10.80 -13.39 8.58
N LYS A 37 10.75 -12.43 9.50
CA LYS A 37 11.85 -11.49 9.75
C LYS A 37 12.79 -12.06 10.80
N PHE A 38 14.08 -11.81 10.63
CA PHE A 38 15.14 -12.21 11.56
C PHE A 38 15.90 -10.99 12.05
N GLY A 39 16.45 -11.06 13.27
CA GLY A 39 17.28 -10.01 13.86
C GLY A 39 16.75 -9.44 15.17
N GLU A 40 17.51 -8.53 15.75
CA GLU A 40 17.15 -7.81 16.97
C GLU A 40 16.11 -6.72 16.66
N ARG A 41 15.11 -6.58 17.52
CA ARG A 41 14.01 -5.64 17.29
C ARG A 41 14.43 -4.20 17.54
N LEU A 42 14.23 -3.34 16.53
CA LEU A 42 14.36 -1.89 16.63
C LEU A 42 12.97 -1.25 16.57
N ASP A 43 12.46 -0.82 17.73
CA ASP A 43 11.13 -0.19 17.84
C ASP A 43 11.20 1.31 17.54
N THR A 44 10.34 1.74 16.61
CA THR A 44 10.26 3.12 16.10
C THR A 44 8.98 3.82 16.54
N LYS A 45 8.10 3.16 17.29
CA LYS A 45 6.77 3.67 17.68
C LYS A 45 6.83 5.00 18.44
N ASN A 46 7.86 5.19 19.26
CA ASN A 46 8.02 6.41 20.07
C ASN A 46 8.62 7.59 19.29
N HIS A 47 9.14 7.35 18.09
CA HIS A 47 9.51 8.41 17.15
C HIS A 47 8.26 8.89 16.41
N SER A 48 7.39 9.62 17.13
CA SER A 48 6.06 10.01 16.67
C SER A 48 5.82 11.52 16.70
N GLY A 49 4.81 11.95 15.96
CA GLY A 49 4.33 13.31 15.88
C GLY A 49 4.46 13.92 14.49
N ILE A 50 3.50 14.78 14.17
CA ILE A 50 3.51 15.63 12.98
C ILE A 50 4.59 16.71 13.18
N ILE A 51 5.51 16.80 12.21
CA ILE A 51 6.63 17.76 12.22
C ILE A 51 6.19 19.09 11.60
N ASN A 52 5.52 19.00 10.45
CA ASN A 52 5.02 20.15 9.70
C ASN A 52 3.69 19.79 9.04
N TYR A 53 2.76 20.74 8.99
CA TYR A 53 1.54 20.61 8.22
C TYR A 53 1.17 21.98 7.65
N GLU A 54 1.14 22.06 6.32
CA GLU A 54 0.79 23.27 5.58
C GLU A 54 -0.50 22.99 4.79
N PRO A 55 -1.69 23.25 5.37
CA PRO A 55 -2.96 22.90 4.74
C PRO A 55 -3.17 23.58 3.38
N THR A 56 -2.67 24.80 3.19
CA THR A 56 -2.79 25.54 1.92
C THR A 56 -1.90 24.96 0.83
N GLU A 57 -0.73 24.45 1.20
CA GLU A 57 0.23 23.82 0.28
C GLU A 57 -0.07 22.33 0.05
N LEU A 58 -1.02 21.76 0.82
CA LEU A 58 -1.41 20.34 0.75
C LEU A 58 -0.23 19.40 1.04
N VAL A 59 0.62 19.76 2.01
CA VAL A 59 1.79 18.96 2.42
C VAL A 59 1.75 18.69 3.92
N LEU A 60 2.02 17.45 4.31
CA LEU A 60 2.18 17.03 5.69
C LEU A 60 3.48 16.23 5.85
N THR A 61 4.25 16.56 6.88
CA THR A 61 5.47 15.86 7.28
C THR A 61 5.28 15.27 8.67
N ALA A 62 5.51 13.98 8.82
CA ALA A 62 5.37 13.29 10.10
C ALA A 62 6.46 12.25 10.31
N ARG A 63 6.75 11.98 11.58
CA ARG A 63 7.68 10.92 11.99
C ARG A 63 7.08 9.53 11.75
N CYS A 64 7.91 8.53 11.54
CA CYS A 64 7.53 7.18 11.13
C CYS A 64 6.65 6.45 12.16
N GLY A 65 6.82 6.73 13.44
CA GLY A 65 6.04 6.16 14.54
C GLY A 65 4.67 6.80 14.73
N THR A 66 4.36 7.90 14.02
CA THR A 66 3.08 8.61 14.14
C THR A 66 1.91 7.68 13.78
N PRO A 67 0.89 7.52 14.65
CA PRO A 67 -0.32 6.76 14.31
C PRO A 67 -1.03 7.35 13.09
N LEU A 68 -1.50 6.50 12.19
CA LEU A 68 -2.28 6.95 11.02
C LEU A 68 -3.55 7.69 11.43
N SER A 69 -4.19 7.28 12.52
CA SER A 69 -5.39 7.92 13.07
C SER A 69 -5.13 9.36 13.50
N GLU A 70 -3.96 9.66 14.07
CA GLU A 70 -3.56 11.03 14.44
C GLU A 70 -3.44 11.92 13.20
N ILE A 71 -2.79 11.42 12.14
CA ILE A 71 -2.65 12.13 10.87
C ILE A 71 -4.02 12.35 10.23
N GLU A 72 -4.85 11.31 10.12
CA GLU A 72 -6.17 11.40 9.50
C GLU A 72 -7.12 12.35 10.27
N ASN A 73 -7.06 12.37 11.60
CA ASN A 73 -7.81 13.30 12.43
C ASN A 73 -7.35 14.74 12.18
N THR A 74 -6.04 15.00 12.18
CA THR A 74 -5.48 16.34 11.90
C THR A 74 -5.89 16.85 10.52
N LEU A 75 -5.83 15.98 9.50
CA LEU A 75 -6.28 16.35 8.14
C LEU A 75 -7.79 16.60 8.08
N ALA A 76 -8.59 15.87 8.88
CA ALA A 76 -10.04 16.03 8.90
C ALA A 76 -10.47 17.42 9.37
N GLU A 77 -9.73 18.05 10.28
CA GLU A 77 -9.96 19.43 10.76
C GLU A 77 -9.95 20.46 9.62
N HIS A 78 -9.20 20.18 8.56
CA HIS A 78 -9.08 21.03 7.37
C HIS A 78 -9.83 20.48 6.15
N ASN A 79 -10.73 19.50 6.32
CA ASN A 79 -11.42 18.80 5.22
C ASN A 79 -10.45 18.18 4.21
N GLN A 80 -9.33 17.63 4.67
CA GLN A 80 -8.31 16.97 3.85
C GLN A 80 -8.18 15.49 4.21
N MET A 81 -7.49 14.73 3.36
CA MET A 81 -7.30 13.29 3.52
C MET A 81 -5.99 12.80 2.91
N LEU A 82 -5.52 11.64 3.39
CA LEU A 82 -4.57 10.81 2.68
C LEU A 82 -5.29 10.11 1.52
N ALA A 83 -5.15 10.66 0.31
CA ALA A 83 -5.94 10.26 -0.84
C ALA A 83 -5.71 8.82 -1.31
N PHE A 84 -4.55 8.25 -1.03
CA PHE A 84 -4.24 6.84 -1.30
C PHE A 84 -4.93 5.87 -0.33
N GLU A 85 -5.70 6.36 0.65
CA GLU A 85 -6.52 5.60 1.60
C GLU A 85 -5.76 4.46 2.28
N PRO A 86 -4.80 4.76 3.17
CA PRO A 86 -4.01 3.72 3.82
C PRO A 86 -4.88 2.73 4.62
N PRO A 87 -4.65 1.42 4.48
CA PRO A 87 -5.27 0.43 5.34
C PRO A 87 -4.83 0.52 6.80
N HIS A 88 -5.82 0.41 7.69
CA HIS A 88 -5.63 0.22 9.13
C HIS A 88 -5.88 -1.25 9.46
N PHE A 89 -4.81 -2.04 9.52
CA PHE A 89 -4.92 -3.46 9.90
C PHE A 89 -4.95 -3.66 11.42
N SER A 90 -4.56 -2.65 12.18
CA SER A 90 -4.79 -2.53 13.62
C SER A 90 -4.84 -1.04 14.01
N GLU A 91 -5.33 -0.75 15.22
CA GLU A 91 -5.35 0.61 15.79
C GLU A 91 -3.95 1.22 15.97
N HIS A 92 -2.91 0.39 15.94
CA HIS A 92 -1.52 0.82 16.07
C HIS A 92 -0.84 1.06 14.73
N SER A 93 -1.55 1.03 13.61
CA SER A 93 -0.96 1.27 12.28
C SER A 93 -0.26 2.63 12.22
N THR A 94 1.04 2.64 11.93
CA THR A 94 1.86 3.86 11.89
C THR A 94 2.12 4.34 10.46
N PHE A 95 2.46 5.62 10.34
CA PHE A 95 2.78 6.28 9.07
C PHE A 95 3.99 5.65 8.36
N GLY A 96 5.08 5.39 9.07
CA GLY A 96 6.26 4.72 8.53
C GLY A 96 5.96 3.29 8.08
N GLY A 97 5.16 2.54 8.85
CA GLY A 97 4.71 1.20 8.45
C GLY A 97 3.82 1.21 7.21
N CYS A 98 3.00 2.25 7.03
CA CYS A 98 2.23 2.45 5.80
C CYS A 98 3.14 2.67 4.58
N LEU A 99 4.11 3.58 4.69
CA LEU A 99 5.08 3.87 3.63
C LEU A 99 5.92 2.63 3.29
N ALA A 100 6.51 1.98 4.30
CA ALA A 100 7.34 0.80 4.12
C ALA A 100 6.57 -0.37 3.48
N ALA A 101 5.29 -0.56 3.81
CA ALA A 101 4.47 -1.61 3.19
C ALA A 101 4.00 -1.26 1.77
N GLY A 102 3.87 0.02 1.42
CA GLY A 102 3.47 0.44 0.08
C GLY A 102 2.03 0.05 -0.31
N ILE A 103 1.19 -0.34 0.65
CA ILE A 103 -0.19 -0.76 0.42
C ILE A 103 -1.09 0.48 0.38
N SER A 104 -1.97 0.56 -0.60
CA SER A 104 -2.93 1.65 -0.79
C SER A 104 -4.34 1.08 -0.89
N GLY A 105 -5.34 1.90 -0.57
CA GLY A 105 -6.74 1.51 -0.57
C GLY A 105 -7.42 1.58 -1.94
N PRO A 106 -8.77 1.49 -1.95
CA PRO A 106 -9.58 1.38 -3.17
C PRO A 106 -9.44 2.54 -4.16
N ARG A 107 -9.04 3.74 -3.69
CA ARG A 107 -8.85 4.93 -4.53
C ARG A 107 -7.59 4.92 -5.41
N ARG A 108 -6.66 4.00 -5.16
CA ARG A 108 -5.34 3.96 -5.82
C ARG A 108 -5.36 4.22 -7.34
N PRO A 109 -6.14 3.53 -8.18
CA PRO A 109 -6.04 3.71 -9.63
C PRO A 109 -6.71 5.01 -10.13
N PHE A 110 -7.39 5.73 -9.26
CA PHE A 110 -8.10 6.97 -9.58
C PHE A 110 -7.28 8.21 -9.22
N VAL A 111 -6.47 8.14 -8.16
CA VAL A 111 -5.73 9.30 -7.62
C VAL A 111 -4.24 9.07 -7.43
N GLY A 112 -3.77 7.82 -7.39
CA GLY A 112 -2.39 7.45 -7.12
C GLY A 112 -2.23 6.53 -5.89
N ALA A 113 -1.11 5.81 -5.86
CA ALA A 113 -0.66 5.01 -4.73
C ALA A 113 0.10 5.89 -3.71
N VAL A 114 0.33 5.37 -2.51
CA VAL A 114 1.15 6.03 -1.48
C VAL A 114 2.51 6.53 -2.00
N ARG A 115 3.11 5.80 -2.96
CA ARG A 115 4.34 6.19 -3.66
C ARG A 115 4.20 7.50 -4.43
N ASP A 116 3.06 7.72 -5.06
CA ASP A 116 2.82 8.91 -5.90
C ASP A 116 2.60 10.16 -5.05
N PHE A 117 2.16 9.97 -3.79
CA PHE A 117 1.98 11.04 -2.80
C PHE A 117 3.23 11.31 -1.95
N THR A 118 4.26 10.47 -2.00
CA THR A 118 5.51 10.71 -1.27
C THR A 118 6.33 11.80 -1.95
N LEU A 119 6.70 12.83 -1.20
CA LEU A 119 7.48 13.99 -1.66
C LEU A 119 8.94 13.95 -1.21
N GLY A 120 9.19 13.38 -0.03
CA GLY A 120 10.52 13.25 0.54
C GLY A 120 10.54 12.38 1.79
N MET A 121 11.74 11.94 2.17
CA MET A 121 11.97 11.12 3.37
C MET A 121 13.32 11.44 4.00
N LYS A 122 13.39 11.34 5.33
CA LYS A 122 14.63 11.24 6.09
C LYS A 122 14.79 9.78 6.56
N ILE A 123 15.96 9.21 6.35
CA ILE A 123 16.22 7.79 6.62
C ILE A 123 17.58 7.59 7.32
N ILE A 124 17.79 6.40 7.88
CA ILE A 124 19.10 5.88 8.27
C ILE A 124 19.41 4.64 7.42
N ASN A 125 20.55 4.65 6.72
CA ASN A 125 20.98 3.55 5.85
C ASN A 125 21.83 2.50 6.60
N GLY A 126 22.25 1.42 5.92
CA GLY A 126 23.08 0.34 6.50
C GLY A 126 24.53 0.72 6.79
N LYS A 127 24.90 1.99 6.57
CA LYS A 127 26.18 2.57 7.03
C LYS A 127 25.98 3.47 8.26
N ALA A 128 24.78 3.47 8.84
CA ALA A 128 24.34 4.39 9.89
C ALA A 128 24.36 5.88 9.48
N GLU A 129 24.33 6.20 8.19
CA GLU A 129 24.27 7.58 7.72
C GLU A 129 22.82 8.08 7.74
N VAL A 130 22.60 9.29 8.28
CA VAL A 130 21.31 9.98 8.20
C VAL A 130 21.23 10.69 6.85
N LEU A 131 20.33 10.23 5.98
CA LEU A 131 20.16 10.76 4.63
C LEU A 131 18.78 11.41 4.48
N LYS A 132 18.71 12.45 3.64
CA LYS A 132 17.46 13.12 3.27
C LYS A 132 17.29 13.07 1.75
N PHE A 133 16.14 12.62 1.30
CA PHE A 133 15.78 12.50 -0.11
C PHE A 133 14.50 13.27 -0.41
N GLY A 134 14.43 13.84 -1.61
CA GLY A 134 13.29 14.66 -2.03
C GLY A 134 13.21 16.00 -1.28
N GLY A 135 12.02 16.59 -1.30
CA GLY A 135 11.76 17.89 -0.69
C GLY A 135 10.30 18.27 -0.80
N GLU A 136 9.87 19.26 -0.02
CA GLU A 136 8.47 19.72 0.02
C GLU A 136 8.05 20.47 -1.25
N VAL A 137 9.00 20.82 -2.13
CA VAL A 137 8.76 21.58 -3.35
C VAL A 137 8.42 20.68 -4.55
N ILE A 138 7.46 21.13 -5.36
CA ILE A 138 6.91 20.42 -6.53
C ILE A 138 7.95 20.16 -7.63
N LYS A 139 9.06 20.92 -7.66
CA LYS A 139 10.14 20.77 -8.66
C LYS A 139 11.41 20.22 -8.02
N ASN A 140 11.50 18.89 -7.97
CA ASN A 140 12.74 18.17 -7.66
C ASN A 140 13.34 17.63 -8.96
N VAL A 141 14.16 18.43 -9.65
CA VAL A 141 14.61 18.15 -11.05
C VAL A 141 16.03 17.56 -11.11
N ALA A 142 16.67 17.25 -9.97
CA ALA A 142 18.01 16.69 -9.93
C ALA A 142 18.07 15.38 -9.13
N GLY A 143 18.62 14.33 -9.76
CA GLY A 143 18.90 13.05 -9.12
C GLY A 143 17.79 12.00 -9.25
N TYR A 144 18.04 10.82 -8.68
CA TYR A 144 17.08 9.73 -8.61
C TYR A 144 16.09 9.96 -7.47
N ASP A 145 14.82 9.62 -7.69
CA ASP A 145 13.78 9.72 -6.67
C ASP A 145 13.84 8.54 -5.69
N LEU A 146 14.84 8.58 -4.80
CA LEU A 146 15.05 7.55 -3.78
C LEU A 146 13.93 7.53 -2.75
N SER A 147 13.23 8.65 -2.51
CA SER A 147 12.11 8.71 -1.57
C SER A 147 10.99 7.73 -1.97
N ARG A 148 10.68 7.65 -3.27
CA ARG A 148 9.70 6.71 -3.80
C ARG A 148 10.17 5.26 -3.84
N LEU A 149 11.48 5.02 -3.81
CA LEU A 149 12.07 3.68 -3.78
C LEU A 149 11.91 3.02 -2.40
N PHE A 150 11.93 3.81 -1.33
CA PHE A 150 11.67 3.32 0.03
C PHE A 150 10.23 2.87 0.26
N VAL A 151 9.29 3.38 -0.52
CA VAL A 151 7.89 2.99 -0.44
C VAL A 151 7.70 1.56 -0.95
N GLY A 152 7.20 0.66 -0.10
CA GLY A 152 7.10 -0.77 -0.42
C GLY A 152 8.39 -1.57 -0.21
N SER A 153 9.45 -0.96 0.34
CA SER A 153 10.71 -1.65 0.64
C SER A 153 10.64 -2.59 1.85
N LEU A 154 9.55 -2.52 2.63
CA LEU A 154 9.34 -3.26 3.87
C LEU A 154 10.49 -3.07 4.89
N GLY A 155 11.19 -1.92 4.83
CA GLY A 155 12.32 -1.59 5.70
C GLY A 155 13.64 -2.24 5.28
N THR A 156 13.70 -2.96 4.16
CA THR A 156 14.93 -3.62 3.69
C THR A 156 16.00 -2.65 3.19
N LEU A 157 15.63 -1.40 2.87
CA LEU A 157 16.59 -0.39 2.37
C LEU A 157 17.10 0.56 3.47
N GLY A 158 16.63 0.38 4.71
CA GLY A 158 16.97 1.25 5.84
C GLY A 158 15.76 1.67 6.65
N LEU A 159 16.04 2.41 7.71
CA LEU A 159 15.05 2.93 8.65
C LEU A 159 14.50 4.27 8.19
N ILE A 160 13.18 4.36 7.99
CA ILE A 160 12.50 5.65 7.78
C ILE A 160 12.39 6.37 9.13
N LEU A 161 12.85 7.62 9.21
CA LEU A 161 12.68 8.50 10.37
C LEU A 161 11.44 9.36 10.20
N ASP A 162 11.36 10.12 9.11
CA ASP A 162 10.23 10.97 8.79
C ASP A 162 10.00 11.04 7.28
N ALA A 163 8.80 11.44 6.89
CA ALA A 163 8.43 11.59 5.49
C ALA A 163 7.45 12.74 5.27
N SER A 164 7.59 13.40 4.13
CA SER A 164 6.66 14.41 3.64
C SER A 164 5.76 13.78 2.56
N VAL A 165 4.45 13.95 2.70
CA VAL A 165 3.46 13.49 1.72
C VAL A 165 2.56 14.63 1.28
N LYS A 166 2.13 14.56 0.03
CA LYS A 166 1.02 15.36 -0.47
C LYS A 166 -0.29 14.82 0.11
N VAL A 167 -1.18 15.72 0.52
CA VAL A 167 -2.56 15.42 0.94
C VAL A 167 -3.54 16.02 -0.06
N LEU A 168 -4.81 15.64 -0.03
CA LEU A 168 -5.83 16.22 -0.91
C LEU A 168 -7.09 16.62 -0.12
N PRO A 169 -7.90 17.56 -0.62
CA PRO A 169 -9.23 17.80 -0.08
C PRO A 169 -10.09 16.54 -0.10
N LYS A 170 -10.93 16.38 0.94
CA LYS A 170 -12.01 15.40 0.95
C LYS A 170 -13.05 15.78 -0.11
N PRO A 171 -13.64 14.80 -0.81
CA PRO A 171 -14.77 15.08 -1.70
C PRO A 171 -15.98 15.58 -0.90
N GLU A 172 -16.74 16.51 -1.48
CA GLU A 172 -17.96 17.07 -0.88
C GLU A 172 -19.02 16.00 -0.62
N THR A 173 -19.15 15.03 -1.53
CA THR A 173 -20.12 13.95 -1.43
C THR A 173 -19.50 12.66 -1.93
N GLU A 174 -19.89 11.54 -1.33
CA GLU A 174 -19.62 10.20 -1.84
C GLU A 174 -20.89 9.36 -1.82
N ILE A 175 -21.14 8.59 -2.87
CA ILE A 175 -22.18 7.55 -2.90
C ILE A 175 -21.61 6.27 -3.48
N THR A 176 -22.30 5.15 -3.28
CA THR A 176 -21.93 3.88 -3.93
C THR A 176 -23.14 3.27 -4.60
N LEU A 177 -22.94 2.84 -5.84
CA LEU A 177 -23.94 2.17 -6.66
C LEU A 177 -23.57 0.69 -6.78
N SER A 178 -24.55 -0.18 -6.57
CA SER A 178 -24.43 -1.63 -6.69
C SER A 178 -25.11 -2.14 -7.95
N PHE A 179 -24.48 -3.13 -8.59
CA PHE A 179 -24.96 -3.80 -9.80
C PHE A 179 -24.75 -5.31 -9.65
N GLU A 180 -25.81 -6.09 -9.82
CA GLU A 180 -25.69 -7.54 -9.93
C GLU A 180 -25.15 -7.92 -11.32
N LEU A 181 -23.95 -8.51 -11.35
CA LEU A 181 -23.23 -8.83 -12.57
C LEU A 181 -22.39 -10.10 -12.37
N THR A 182 -22.15 -10.83 -13.45
CA THR A 182 -21.07 -11.83 -13.45
C THR A 182 -19.71 -11.14 -13.37
N GLN A 183 -18.66 -11.84 -12.92
CA GLN A 183 -17.31 -11.27 -12.84
C GLN A 183 -16.81 -10.76 -14.20
N ARG A 184 -17.08 -11.51 -15.28
CA ARG A 184 -16.75 -11.11 -16.66
C ARG A 184 -17.47 -9.83 -17.08
N ALA A 185 -18.77 -9.74 -16.79
CA ALA A 185 -19.56 -8.55 -17.10
C ALA A 185 -19.11 -7.33 -16.27
N SER A 186 -18.76 -7.55 -15.00
CA SER A 186 -18.20 -6.54 -14.10
C SER A 186 -16.90 -5.94 -14.63
N ILE A 187 -15.94 -6.80 -15.03
CA ILE A 187 -14.67 -6.38 -15.66
C ILE A 187 -14.97 -5.57 -16.93
N SER A 188 -15.82 -6.07 -17.83
CA SER A 188 -16.17 -5.35 -19.07
C SER A 188 -16.80 -3.99 -18.78
N ARG A 189 -17.73 -3.91 -17.81
CA ARG A 189 -18.43 -2.68 -17.45
C ARG A 189 -17.47 -1.65 -16.88
N ILE A 190 -16.66 -1.99 -15.88
CA ILE A 190 -15.76 -1.02 -15.24
C ILE A 190 -14.70 -0.51 -16.22
N ASN A 191 -14.16 -1.35 -17.09
CA ASN A 191 -13.22 -0.94 -18.15
C ASN A 191 -13.84 0.08 -19.11
N LYS A 192 -15.10 -0.15 -19.55
CA LYS A 192 -15.83 0.83 -20.39
C LYS A 192 -16.03 2.16 -19.67
N LEU A 193 -16.37 2.13 -18.38
CA LEU A 193 -16.58 3.35 -17.59
C LEU A 193 -15.29 4.17 -17.40
N CYS A 194 -14.11 3.53 -17.45
CA CYS A 194 -12.82 4.23 -17.38
C CYS A 194 -12.56 5.17 -18.57
N LEU A 195 -13.28 4.99 -19.68
CA LEU A 195 -13.21 5.86 -20.86
C LEU A 195 -14.13 7.09 -20.76
N THR A 196 -14.76 7.30 -19.60
CA THR A 196 -15.69 8.39 -19.35
C THR A 196 -15.15 9.35 -18.30
N ASN A 197 -15.76 10.54 -18.20
CA ASN A 197 -15.45 11.54 -17.19
C ASN A 197 -16.23 11.37 -15.87
N LEU A 198 -16.76 10.17 -15.62
CA LEU A 198 -17.52 9.92 -14.40
C LEU A 198 -16.62 10.03 -13.17
N PRO A 199 -17.11 10.60 -12.05
CA PRO A 199 -16.32 10.84 -10.84
C PRO A 199 -16.13 9.56 -10.02
N ILE A 200 -15.69 8.47 -10.66
CA ILE A 200 -15.46 7.18 -10.01
C ILE A 200 -14.20 7.29 -9.17
N SER A 201 -14.27 6.80 -7.94
CA SER A 201 -13.16 6.83 -6.97
C SER A 201 -12.85 5.48 -6.34
N ALA A 202 -13.68 4.46 -6.53
CA ALA A 202 -13.38 3.08 -6.16
C ALA A 202 -14.28 2.10 -6.92
N SER A 203 -13.82 0.86 -7.02
CA SER A 203 -14.60 -0.26 -7.57
C SER A 203 -14.25 -1.53 -6.83
N CYS A 204 -15.26 -2.30 -6.43
CA CYS A 204 -15.09 -3.62 -5.83
C CYS A 204 -16.11 -4.58 -6.44
N PHE A 205 -15.66 -5.75 -6.90
CA PHE A 205 -16.52 -6.85 -7.31
C PHE A 205 -16.34 -8.01 -6.34
N ALA A 206 -17.40 -8.38 -5.62
CA ALA A 206 -17.42 -9.52 -4.70
C ALA A 206 -18.85 -10.10 -4.67
N GLY A 207 -18.98 -11.42 -4.60
CA GLY A 207 -20.28 -12.09 -4.44
C GLY A 207 -21.31 -11.74 -5.53
N GLN A 208 -20.88 -11.72 -6.80
CA GLN A 208 -21.72 -11.33 -7.96
C GLN A 208 -22.23 -9.88 -7.96
N GLN A 209 -21.66 -9.02 -7.13
CA GLN A 209 -22.01 -7.60 -7.11
C GLN A 209 -20.81 -6.73 -7.44
N LEU A 210 -20.97 -5.87 -8.44
CA LEU A 210 -20.06 -4.76 -8.72
C LEU A 210 -20.55 -3.52 -7.95
N ARG A 211 -19.72 -3.02 -7.05
CA ARG A 211 -19.94 -1.77 -6.30
C ARG A 211 -18.98 -0.70 -6.82
N ILE A 212 -19.52 0.46 -7.17
CA ILE A 212 -18.77 1.59 -7.72
C ILE A 212 -18.98 2.80 -6.80
N ARG A 213 -17.89 3.34 -6.24
CA ARG A 213 -17.93 4.59 -5.47
C ARG A 213 -17.78 5.78 -6.40
N LEU A 214 -18.66 6.76 -6.23
CA LEU A 214 -18.56 8.07 -6.86
C LEU A 214 -18.18 9.10 -5.80
N SER A 215 -17.25 10.00 -6.11
CA SER A 215 -16.77 11.03 -5.19
C SER A 215 -16.57 12.35 -5.92
N GLY A 216 -17.17 13.43 -5.43
CA GLY A 216 -17.08 14.75 -6.05
C GLY A 216 -18.12 15.71 -5.50
N THR A 217 -18.47 16.72 -6.29
CA THR A 217 -19.55 17.65 -5.93
C THR A 217 -20.90 16.98 -6.02
N LYS A 218 -21.89 17.47 -5.26
CA LYS A 218 -23.24 16.90 -5.28
C LYS A 218 -23.85 16.85 -6.69
N ILE A 219 -23.65 17.91 -7.48
CA ILE A 219 -24.15 18.03 -8.85
C ILE A 219 -23.54 16.97 -9.77
N ALA A 220 -22.22 16.77 -9.71
CA ALA A 220 -21.52 15.78 -10.53
C ALA A 220 -21.97 14.35 -10.18
N ILE A 221 -22.20 14.09 -8.88
CA ILE A 221 -22.69 12.80 -8.40
C ILE A 221 -24.12 12.53 -8.83
N ASP A 222 -25.02 13.50 -8.75
CA ASP A 222 -26.41 13.32 -9.17
C ASP A 222 -26.52 13.03 -10.67
N ALA A 223 -25.75 13.75 -11.49
CA ALA A 223 -25.67 13.48 -12.93
C ALA A 223 -25.09 12.08 -13.22
N ALA A 224 -24.04 11.68 -12.51
CA ALA A 224 -23.42 10.37 -12.65
C ALA A 224 -24.36 9.23 -12.20
N LYS A 225 -25.09 9.42 -11.10
CA LYS A 225 -26.11 8.47 -10.60
C LYS A 225 -27.19 8.21 -11.63
N THR A 226 -27.78 9.27 -12.19
CA THR A 226 -28.82 9.15 -13.23
C THR A 226 -28.29 8.44 -14.48
N ARG A 227 -27.04 8.71 -14.87
CA ARG A 227 -26.42 8.08 -16.05
C ARG A 227 -26.08 6.60 -15.83
N LEU A 228 -25.60 6.23 -14.64
CA LEU A 228 -25.13 4.88 -14.34
C LEU A 228 -26.27 3.92 -13.95
N GLY A 229 -27.31 4.43 -13.29
CA GLY A 229 -28.33 3.62 -12.63
C GLY A 229 -27.76 2.80 -11.47
N GLY A 230 -28.37 1.66 -11.18
CA GLY A 230 -27.98 0.77 -10.08
C GLY A 230 -28.60 1.15 -8.74
N GLU A 231 -28.42 0.28 -7.76
CA GLU A 231 -29.01 0.43 -6.43
C GLU A 231 -28.06 1.22 -5.52
N LEU A 232 -28.61 2.15 -4.74
CA LEU A 232 -27.82 2.90 -3.78
C LEU A 232 -27.46 1.99 -2.59
N LEU A 233 -26.17 1.89 -2.28
CA LEU A 233 -25.72 1.20 -1.08
C LEU A 233 -25.75 2.17 0.11
N GLU A 234 -26.70 1.97 1.03
CA GLU A 234 -26.89 2.86 2.18
C GLU A 234 -25.65 2.89 3.10
N GLN A 235 -25.14 1.72 3.51
CA GLN A 235 -23.99 1.60 4.40
C GLN A 235 -22.64 1.63 3.66
N HIS A 236 -22.51 2.47 2.63
CA HIS A 236 -21.32 2.48 1.78
C HIS A 236 -20.02 2.82 2.52
N THR A 237 -20.07 3.70 3.50
CA THR A 237 -18.86 4.09 4.27
C THR A 237 -18.27 2.89 5.01
N ALA A 238 -19.10 2.11 5.72
CA ALA A 238 -18.67 0.90 6.41
C ALA A 238 -18.14 -0.15 5.43
N PHE A 239 -18.83 -0.33 4.29
CA PHE A 239 -18.37 -1.24 3.23
C PHE A 239 -16.94 -0.88 2.76
N TRP A 240 -16.67 0.38 2.41
CA TRP A 240 -15.35 0.76 1.93
C TRP A 240 -14.27 0.74 3.02
N GLN A 241 -14.61 0.97 4.28
CA GLN A 241 -13.68 0.73 5.39
C GLN A 241 -13.32 -0.76 5.50
N ASN A 242 -14.30 -1.66 5.40
CA ASN A 242 -14.07 -3.10 5.43
C ASN A 242 -13.21 -3.57 4.25
N ILE A 243 -13.45 -3.05 3.05
CA ILE A 243 -12.59 -3.33 1.89
C ILE A 243 -11.19 -2.77 2.11
N LYS A 244 -11.05 -1.48 2.47
CA LYS A 244 -9.75 -0.83 2.71
C LYS A 244 -8.91 -1.58 3.75
N ASN A 245 -9.53 -2.04 4.83
CA ASN A 245 -8.84 -2.68 5.97
C ASN A 245 -8.80 -4.22 5.87
N HIS A 246 -9.28 -4.80 4.76
CA HIS A 246 -9.40 -6.25 4.55
C HIS A 246 -10.17 -6.98 5.69
N GLN A 247 -11.29 -6.40 6.09
CA GLN A 247 -12.24 -6.94 7.10
C GLN A 247 -13.51 -7.52 6.45
N HIS A 248 -13.62 -7.51 5.12
CA HIS A 248 -14.69 -8.17 4.40
C HIS A 248 -14.55 -9.71 4.50
N ASP A 249 -15.67 -10.44 4.50
CA ASP A 249 -15.72 -11.90 4.71
C ASP A 249 -14.79 -12.70 3.79
N PHE A 250 -14.57 -12.23 2.56
CA PHE A 250 -13.57 -12.78 1.63
C PHE A 250 -12.19 -13.00 2.27
N PHE A 251 -11.76 -12.11 3.18
CA PHE A 251 -10.45 -12.19 3.83
C PHE A 251 -10.46 -13.04 5.12
N ASN A 252 -11.64 -13.53 5.54
CA ASN A 252 -11.80 -14.36 6.73
C ASN A 252 -11.79 -15.85 6.33
N THR A 253 -10.60 -16.36 6.07
CA THR A 253 -10.37 -17.72 5.56
C THR A 253 -9.00 -18.22 6.00
N ASP A 254 -8.84 -19.55 6.08
CA ASP A 254 -7.55 -20.20 6.32
C ASP A 254 -6.77 -20.46 5.03
N ASN A 255 -7.40 -20.27 3.87
CA ASN A 255 -6.72 -20.41 2.57
C ASN A 255 -5.66 -19.31 2.40
N ARG A 256 -4.66 -19.57 1.54
CA ARG A 256 -3.77 -18.49 1.06
C ARG A 256 -4.59 -17.42 0.37
N ILE A 257 -4.38 -16.16 0.75
CA ILE A 257 -4.96 -15.01 0.08
C ILE A 257 -3.92 -14.43 -0.85
N TRP A 258 -4.17 -14.54 -2.15
CA TRP A 258 -3.29 -14.04 -3.19
C TRP A 258 -3.69 -12.63 -3.59
N ARG A 259 -2.68 -11.76 -3.66
CA ARG A 259 -2.76 -10.43 -4.27
C ARG A 259 -2.15 -10.50 -5.66
N ILE A 260 -3.00 -10.43 -6.67
CA ILE A 260 -2.61 -10.61 -8.06
C ILE A 260 -2.83 -9.30 -8.84
N SER A 261 -1.78 -8.84 -9.53
CA SER A 261 -1.81 -7.66 -10.39
C SER A 261 -1.91 -8.11 -11.85
N LEU A 262 -2.92 -7.63 -12.57
CA LEU A 262 -3.15 -7.94 -13.98
C LEU A 262 -3.50 -6.67 -14.77
N SER A 263 -3.48 -6.78 -16.09
CA SER A 263 -4.16 -5.79 -16.93
C SER A 263 -5.64 -5.67 -16.52
N PRO A 264 -6.21 -4.46 -16.41
CA PRO A 264 -7.62 -4.25 -16.13
C PRO A 264 -8.57 -5.06 -17.02
N SER A 265 -8.18 -5.32 -18.27
CA SER A 265 -8.98 -6.02 -19.27
C SER A 265 -8.83 -7.55 -19.24
N THR A 266 -7.95 -8.10 -18.41
CA THR A 266 -7.77 -9.55 -18.32
C THR A 266 -9.08 -10.22 -17.89
N PRO A 267 -9.54 -11.27 -18.60
CA PRO A 267 -10.73 -12.04 -18.21
C PRO A 267 -10.64 -12.59 -16.78
N PRO A 268 -11.76 -13.09 -16.20
CA PRO A 268 -11.70 -13.90 -14.99
C PRO A 268 -10.65 -15.01 -15.11
N LEU A 269 -9.90 -15.25 -14.04
CA LEU A 269 -8.95 -16.35 -14.01
C LEU A 269 -9.74 -17.65 -13.83
N GLU A 270 -9.53 -18.61 -14.71
CA GLU A 270 -10.15 -19.94 -14.63
C GLU A 270 -9.36 -20.81 -13.65
N ILE A 271 -9.50 -20.51 -12.36
CA ILE A 271 -8.79 -21.19 -11.26
C ILE A 271 -9.72 -21.41 -10.06
N ALA A 272 -9.51 -22.51 -9.34
CA ALA A 272 -10.28 -22.83 -8.14
C ALA A 272 -10.00 -21.81 -7.03
N GLY A 273 -11.06 -21.39 -6.35
CA GLY A 273 -11.01 -20.44 -5.24
C GLY A 273 -12.00 -19.30 -5.41
N GLU A 274 -12.27 -18.59 -4.31
CA GLU A 274 -13.09 -17.39 -4.34
C GLU A 274 -12.28 -16.23 -4.91
N GLN A 275 -12.91 -15.37 -5.72
CA GLN A 275 -12.27 -14.21 -6.33
C GLN A 275 -13.00 -12.91 -6.00
N MET A 276 -12.21 -11.87 -5.71
CA MET A 276 -12.69 -10.50 -5.57
C MET A 276 -11.84 -9.58 -6.46
N ASN A 277 -12.45 -8.59 -7.10
CA ASN A 277 -11.72 -7.66 -7.98
C ASN A 277 -11.80 -6.24 -7.44
N GLU A 278 -10.66 -5.55 -7.45
CA GLU A 278 -10.55 -4.15 -7.11
C GLU A 278 -9.80 -3.39 -8.21
N TRP A 279 -9.66 -2.08 -8.00
CA TRP A 279 -8.87 -1.19 -8.85
C TRP A 279 -9.18 -1.29 -10.34
N ARG A 280 -10.47 -1.17 -10.70
CA ARG A 280 -10.98 -1.29 -12.08
C ARG A 280 -10.70 -2.66 -12.71
N GLY A 281 -10.53 -3.68 -11.88
CA GLY A 281 -10.12 -4.99 -12.35
C GLY A 281 -8.61 -5.08 -12.62
N ALA A 282 -7.75 -4.21 -12.09
CA ALA A 282 -6.30 -4.46 -12.13
C ALA A 282 -5.84 -5.34 -10.97
N LEU A 283 -6.51 -5.24 -9.82
CA LEU A 283 -6.22 -6.02 -8.62
C LEU A 283 -7.21 -7.19 -8.55
N ARG A 284 -6.69 -8.43 -8.53
CA ARG A 284 -7.44 -9.64 -8.21
C ARG A 284 -7.00 -10.13 -6.84
N TRP A 285 -7.97 -10.35 -5.97
CA TRP A 285 -7.79 -11.16 -4.79
C TRP A 285 -8.30 -12.57 -5.10
N LEU A 286 -7.53 -13.58 -4.70
CA LEU A 286 -7.89 -14.99 -4.86
C LEU A 286 -7.67 -15.70 -3.51
N SER A 287 -8.72 -16.30 -2.96
CA SER A 287 -8.63 -17.21 -1.81
C SER A 287 -8.56 -18.64 -2.34
N SER A 288 -7.38 -19.26 -2.28
CA SER A 288 -7.15 -20.59 -2.88
C SER A 288 -5.93 -21.30 -2.28
N ASN A 289 -6.00 -22.62 -2.20
CA ASN A 289 -4.88 -23.49 -1.84
C ASN A 289 -4.29 -24.26 -3.04
N GLU A 290 -4.62 -23.83 -4.26
CA GLU A 290 -3.88 -24.26 -5.46
C GLU A 290 -2.39 -23.95 -5.29
N SER A 291 -1.53 -24.75 -5.94
CA SER A 291 -0.09 -24.62 -5.72
C SER A 291 0.43 -23.24 -6.17
N PRO A 292 1.39 -22.63 -5.44
CA PRO A 292 2.01 -21.38 -5.83
C PRO A 292 2.52 -21.35 -7.28
N GLU A 293 3.08 -22.45 -7.77
CA GLU A 293 3.63 -22.59 -9.12
C GLU A 293 2.51 -22.49 -10.16
N LYS A 294 1.38 -23.16 -9.92
CA LYS A 294 0.22 -23.14 -10.82
C LYS A 294 -0.39 -21.74 -10.90
N ILE A 295 -0.56 -21.06 -9.75
CA ILE A 295 -1.10 -19.70 -9.72
C ILE A 295 -0.17 -18.73 -10.46
N ARG A 296 1.13 -18.79 -10.19
CA ARG A 296 2.12 -17.92 -10.85
C ARG A 296 2.23 -18.19 -12.34
N ALA A 297 2.24 -19.46 -12.77
CA ALA A 297 2.25 -19.81 -14.18
C ALA A 297 1.04 -19.22 -14.93
N LEU A 298 -0.17 -19.39 -14.39
CA LEU A 298 -1.39 -18.81 -14.96
C LEU A 298 -1.34 -17.28 -15.00
N VAL A 299 -0.83 -16.63 -13.96
CA VAL A 299 -0.71 -15.17 -13.90
C VAL A 299 0.34 -14.65 -14.89
N ALA A 300 1.43 -15.40 -15.10
CA ALA A 300 2.49 -15.07 -16.05
C ALA A 300 2.02 -15.12 -17.51
N GLU A 301 1.07 -16.02 -17.86
CA GLU A 301 0.43 -16.04 -19.19
C GLU A 301 -0.27 -14.70 -19.53
N HIS A 302 -0.62 -13.93 -18.51
CA HIS A 302 -1.24 -12.61 -18.64
C HIS A 302 -0.29 -11.45 -18.33
N ASN A 303 1.02 -11.69 -18.26
CA ASN A 303 2.04 -10.70 -17.86
C ASN A 303 1.73 -10.04 -16.50
N GLY A 304 1.11 -10.79 -15.60
CA GLY A 304 0.76 -10.34 -14.26
C GLY A 304 1.85 -10.59 -13.23
N HIS A 305 1.52 -10.29 -11.97
CA HIS A 305 2.34 -10.65 -10.82
C HIS A 305 1.48 -11.15 -9.67
N ALA A 306 1.90 -12.20 -8.95
CA ALA A 306 1.17 -12.83 -7.85
C ALA A 306 2.00 -12.89 -6.56
N THR A 307 1.42 -12.36 -5.47
CA THR A 307 2.02 -12.37 -4.12
C THR A 307 1.06 -13.01 -3.14
N ILE A 308 1.56 -13.87 -2.27
CA ILE A 308 0.77 -14.36 -1.14
C ILE A 308 0.69 -13.23 -0.11
N PHE A 309 -0.50 -12.70 0.12
CA PHE A 309 -0.69 -11.54 0.98
C PHE A 309 -0.99 -11.90 2.44
N LYS A 310 -1.73 -12.98 2.66
CA LYS A 310 -2.05 -13.54 3.98
C LYS A 310 -2.02 -15.07 3.92
N ASN A 311 -1.79 -15.68 5.08
CA ASN A 311 -1.82 -17.13 5.29
C ASN A 311 -0.79 -17.87 4.43
N ALA A 312 0.39 -17.30 4.25
CA ALA A 312 1.52 -18.04 3.71
C ALA A 312 1.90 -19.20 4.63
N GLN A 313 2.27 -20.33 4.03
CA GLN A 313 2.83 -21.50 4.71
C GLN A 313 4.36 -21.36 4.81
N GLU A 314 4.99 -22.18 5.65
CA GLU A 314 6.43 -22.07 5.98
C GLU A 314 7.34 -22.16 4.75
N ASP A 315 7.05 -23.06 3.82
CA ASP A 315 7.83 -23.25 2.58
C ASP A 315 7.40 -22.32 1.43
N ASP A 316 6.45 -21.41 1.66
CA ASP A 316 5.99 -20.52 0.61
C ASP A 316 7.02 -19.42 0.33
N LEU A 317 7.33 -19.22 -0.95
CA LEU A 317 7.84 -17.93 -1.39
C LEU A 317 6.68 -16.94 -1.41
N VAL A 318 6.68 -15.93 -0.54
CA VAL A 318 5.60 -14.93 -0.48
C VAL A 318 5.54 -14.07 -1.74
N PHE A 319 6.67 -13.50 -2.16
CA PHE A 319 6.79 -12.65 -3.34
C PHE A 319 7.07 -13.47 -4.59
N GLU A 320 6.66 -12.96 -5.75
CA GLU A 320 7.04 -13.60 -7.00
C GLU A 320 8.55 -13.47 -7.21
N PRO A 321 9.26 -14.57 -7.50
CA PRO A 321 10.69 -14.53 -7.72
C PRO A 321 11.07 -13.56 -8.84
N LEU A 322 12.08 -12.73 -8.59
CA LEU A 322 12.63 -11.85 -9.62
C LEU A 322 13.65 -12.61 -10.47
N GLY A 323 13.45 -12.61 -11.79
CA GLY A 323 14.40 -13.20 -12.75
C GLY A 323 15.38 -12.18 -13.34
N GLY A 324 16.56 -12.65 -13.73
CA GLY A 324 17.49 -11.96 -14.63
C GLY A 324 17.90 -10.55 -14.17
N LYS A 325 17.82 -9.58 -15.08
CA LYS A 325 18.31 -8.19 -14.85
C LYS A 325 17.56 -7.47 -13.74
N LEU A 326 16.28 -7.76 -13.54
CA LEU A 326 15.47 -7.08 -12.53
C LEU A 326 15.93 -7.46 -11.12
N HIS A 327 16.27 -8.74 -10.92
CA HIS A 327 16.89 -9.21 -9.68
C HIS A 327 18.21 -8.49 -9.41
N GLN A 328 19.10 -8.42 -10.39
CA GLN A 328 20.39 -7.74 -10.25
C GLN A 328 20.23 -6.25 -9.90
N LEU A 329 19.27 -5.55 -10.52
CA LEU A 329 19.00 -4.15 -10.22
C LEU A 329 18.53 -3.95 -8.78
N ASN A 330 17.62 -4.79 -8.29
CA ASN A 330 17.18 -4.70 -6.89
C ASN A 330 18.33 -5.03 -5.93
N MET A 331 19.16 -6.02 -6.25
CA MET A 331 20.34 -6.34 -5.45
C MET A 331 21.32 -5.18 -5.38
N ASN A 332 21.59 -4.51 -6.50
CA ASN A 332 22.48 -3.35 -6.54
C ASN A 332 21.94 -2.20 -5.67
N VAL A 333 20.63 -1.97 -5.68
CA VAL A 333 19.98 -0.98 -4.80
C VAL A 333 20.14 -1.38 -3.33
N LYS A 334 19.84 -2.65 -2.99
CA LYS A 334 19.97 -3.17 -1.62
C LYS A 334 21.41 -3.01 -1.12
N LEU A 335 22.40 -3.44 -1.89
CA LEU A 335 23.82 -3.31 -1.53
C LEU A 335 24.30 -1.86 -1.45
N ALA A 336 23.73 -0.94 -2.24
CA ALA A 336 24.07 0.48 -2.15
C ALA A 336 23.55 1.11 -0.84
N MET A 337 22.36 0.70 -0.40
CA MET A 337 21.71 1.25 0.79
C MET A 337 22.08 0.52 2.08
N ASP A 338 22.31 -0.78 2.00
CA ASP A 338 22.61 -1.68 3.11
C ASP A 338 23.66 -2.72 2.68
N PRO A 339 24.94 -2.32 2.58
CA PRO A 339 26.01 -3.17 2.04
C PRO A 339 26.26 -4.47 2.82
N LYS A 340 25.89 -4.48 4.10
CA LYS A 340 26.03 -5.64 5.00
C LYS A 340 24.75 -6.46 5.14
N GLY A 341 23.63 -6.03 4.52
CA GLY A 341 22.36 -6.76 4.56
C GLY A 341 21.70 -6.81 5.95
N LEU A 342 21.91 -5.80 6.79
CA LEU A 342 21.48 -5.81 8.20
C LEU A 342 19.98 -5.59 8.37
N PHE A 343 19.32 -4.84 7.48
CA PHE A 343 17.93 -4.43 7.67
C PHE A 343 16.93 -5.43 7.10
N ASN A 344 16.06 -5.96 7.97
CA ASN A 344 14.90 -6.78 7.63
C ASN A 344 15.25 -7.89 6.60
N GLN A 345 16.41 -8.53 6.77
CA GLN A 345 16.92 -9.55 5.86
C GLN A 345 15.89 -10.65 5.60
N GLY A 346 15.83 -11.16 4.37
CA GLY A 346 14.94 -12.25 3.97
C GLY A 346 13.46 -11.87 3.84
N THR A 347 13.05 -10.67 4.27
CA THR A 347 11.63 -10.25 4.30
C THR A 347 10.99 -10.32 2.91
N MET A 348 11.68 -9.87 1.85
CA MET A 348 11.15 -9.86 0.49
C MET A 348 11.64 -11.04 -0.36
N TYR A 349 12.96 -11.20 -0.45
CA TYR A 349 13.58 -12.31 -1.16
C TYR A 349 14.72 -12.84 -0.30
N GLU A 350 14.96 -14.16 -0.34
CA GLU A 350 16.01 -14.82 0.45
C GLU A 350 17.41 -14.24 0.19
N SER A 351 17.62 -13.70 -1.02
CA SER A 351 18.87 -13.07 -1.42
C SER A 351 19.13 -11.69 -0.81
N PHE A 352 18.13 -11.07 -0.17
CA PHE A 352 18.19 -9.70 0.38
C PHE A 352 18.52 -9.66 1.85
#